data_AF-A0A2G9QG46-F1
#
_entry.id   AF-A0A2G9QG46-F1
#
_cell.length_a   1.000
_cell.length_b   1.000
_cell.length_c   1.000
_cell.angle_alpha   90.00
_cell.angle_beta   90.00
_cell.angle_gamma   90.00
#
_symmetry.space_group_name_H-M   'P 1'
#
loop_
_entity.id
_entity.type
_entity.pdbx_description
1 polymer ?
#
loop_
_entity_poly.entity_id
_entity_poly.type
_entity_poly.pdbx_seq_one_letter_code
_entity_poly.pdbx_strand_id
1 'polypeptide(L)'
;MLDAKRISAKDALAHPYLEEGRLRYHTCMCHCCYSVSSGRVYTADFEPTATDRFDDSYEKSLTSVWQVKGPRRGIPQKFPRKRKDEQNPPRALDIGDEV
;
A
#
# COMPACT_ATOMS: atom_id res chain seq x y z
N MET A 1 -31.97 14.18 2.13
CA MET A 1 -30.64 14.25 2.78
C MET A 1 -30.48 13.01 3.67
N LEU A 2 -29.88 11.93 3.15
CA LEU A 2 -29.63 10.69 3.91
C LEU A 2 -28.20 10.60 4.45
N ASP A 3 -27.33 11.54 4.07
CA ASP A 3 -25.90 11.49 4.41
C ASP A 3 -25.56 12.01 5.81
N ALA A 4 -26.50 12.68 6.48
CA ALA A 4 -26.29 13.21 7.83
C ALA A 4 -26.17 12.13 8.92
N LYS A 5 -26.57 10.88 8.62
CA LYS A 5 -26.44 9.74 9.55
C LYS A 5 -25.14 8.96 9.36
N ARG A 6 -24.37 9.23 8.30
CA ARG A 6 -23.08 8.57 8.05
C ARG A 6 -22.00 9.21 8.91
N ILE A 7 -21.25 8.40 9.65
CA ILE A 7 -20.08 8.85 10.40
C ILE A 7 -18.86 8.96 9.47
N SER A 8 -17.93 9.86 9.78
CA SER A 8 -16.69 9.96 9.00
C SER A 8 -15.79 8.74 9.28
N ALA A 9 -14.87 8.44 8.36
CA ALA A 9 -13.91 7.35 8.55
C ALA A 9 -13.05 7.56 9.81
N LYS A 10 -12.67 8.82 10.11
CA LYS A 10 -11.91 9.16 11.32
C LYS A 10 -12.70 8.86 12.59
N ASP A 11 -13.97 9.23 12.61
CA ASP A 11 -14.86 8.98 13.76
C ASP A 11 -15.14 7.48 13.94
N ALA A 12 -15.28 6.75 12.83
CA ALA A 12 -15.43 5.30 12.86
C ALA A 12 -14.19 4.62 13.46
N LEU A 13 -12.99 5.06 13.08
CA LEU A 13 -11.73 4.51 13.58
C LEU A 13 -11.47 4.84 15.07
N ALA A 14 -12.14 5.84 15.63
CA ALA A 14 -12.12 6.14 17.05
C ALA A 14 -13.07 5.25 17.88
N HIS A 15 -13.83 4.35 17.25
CA HIS A 15 -14.72 3.45 17.96
C HIS A 15 -13.92 2.40 18.76
N PRO A 16 -14.24 2.14 20.04
CA PRO A 16 -13.46 1.25 20.92
C PRO A 16 -13.19 -0.14 20.33
N TYR A 17 -14.18 -0.69 19.61
CA TYR A 17 -14.06 -1.97 18.91
C TYR A 17 -12.93 -2.01 17.86
N LEU A 18 -12.77 -0.92 17.09
CA LEU A 18 -11.74 -0.84 16.05
C LEU A 18 -10.39 -0.41 16.63
N GLU A 19 -10.38 0.39 17.69
CA GLU A 19 -9.16 0.78 18.40
C GLU A 19 -8.38 -0.45 18.92
N GLU A 20 -9.07 -1.41 19.55
CA GLU A 20 -8.45 -2.66 20.00
C GLU A 20 -7.89 -3.48 18.83
N GLY A 21 -8.66 -3.59 17.73
CA GLY A 21 -8.23 -4.28 16.52
C GLY A 21 -6.98 -3.65 15.90
N ARG A 22 -6.94 -2.32 15.84
CA ARG A 22 -5.81 -1.54 15.33
C ARG A 22 -4.56 -1.77 16.18
N LEU A 23 -4.68 -1.71 17.51
CA LEU A 23 -3.53 -1.93 18.40
C LEU A 23 -2.95 -3.35 18.23
N ARG A 24 -3.80 -4.37 18.13
CA ARG A 24 -3.37 -5.76 17.88
C ARG A 24 -2.65 -5.90 16.54
N TYR A 25 -3.16 -5.27 15.48
CA TYR A 25 -2.48 -5.25 14.18
C TYR A 25 -1.07 -4.66 14.28
N HIS A 26 -0.91 -3.52 14.96
CA HIS A 26 0.40 -2.90 15.16
C HIS A 26 1.35 -3.72 16.07
N THR A 27 0.79 -4.55 16.95
CA THR A 27 1.54 -5.40 17.88
C THR A 27 2.17 -6.62 17.20
N CYS A 28 1.60 -7.17 16.13
CA CYS A 28 2.16 -8.39 15.55
C CYS A 28 2.05 -8.56 14.03
N MET A 29 1.19 -7.82 13.33
CA MET A 29 0.89 -8.08 11.92
C MET A 29 1.29 -6.96 10.97
N CYS A 30 1.51 -5.75 11.49
CA CYS A 30 1.88 -4.61 10.66
C CYS A 30 3.34 -4.70 10.16
N HIS A 31 3.60 -3.98 9.06
CA HIS A 31 4.96 -3.79 8.54
C HIS A 31 5.60 -2.47 9.01
N CYS A 32 4.81 -1.57 9.60
CA CYS A 32 5.28 -0.24 10.03
C CYS A 32 5.90 -0.23 11.44
N CYS A 33 5.68 -1.26 12.25
CA CYS A 33 6.30 -1.41 13.58
C CYS A 33 7.31 -2.56 13.54
N TYR A 34 8.46 -2.39 14.20
CA TYR A 34 9.53 -3.39 14.23
C TYR A 34 9.97 -3.68 15.67
N SER A 35 10.52 -4.87 15.89
CA SER A 35 11.02 -5.28 17.21
C SER A 35 12.53 -5.13 17.24
N VAL A 36 13.04 -4.46 18.26
CA VAL A 36 14.46 -4.36 18.61
C VAL A 36 14.70 -5.10 19.92
N SER A 37 15.97 -5.31 20.30
CA SER A 37 16.33 -6.02 21.54
C SER A 37 15.77 -5.37 22.82
N SER A 38 15.52 -4.06 22.80
CA SER A 38 14.94 -3.31 23.92
C SER A 38 13.40 -3.27 23.93
N GLY A 39 12.73 -3.81 22.92
CA GLY A 39 11.28 -3.82 22.82
C GLY A 39 10.76 -3.57 21.41
N ARG A 40 9.44 -3.34 21.28
CA ARG A 40 8.81 -3.03 19.98
C ARG A 40 8.72 -1.52 19.77
N VAL A 41 9.22 -1.05 18.63
CA VAL A 41 9.09 0.34 18.21
C VAL A 41 7.82 0.46 17.37
N TYR A 42 6.89 1.29 17.84
CA TYR A 42 5.64 1.58 17.15
C TYR A 42 5.79 2.79 16.24
N THR A 43 5.07 2.78 15.11
CA THR A 43 4.92 3.99 14.27
C THR A 43 4.21 5.09 15.06
N ALA A 44 4.58 6.35 14.82
CA ALA A 44 3.92 7.50 15.43
C ALA A 44 2.55 7.80 14.81
N ASP A 45 2.37 7.40 13.54
CA ASP A 45 1.11 7.54 12.82
C ASP A 45 0.60 6.14 12.43
N PHE A 46 -0.54 5.76 13.01
CA PHE A 46 -1.23 4.51 12.71
C PHE A 46 -2.16 4.64 11.48
N GLU A 47 -2.46 5.85 11.03
CA GLU A 47 -3.42 6.13 9.96
C GLU A 47 -2.84 7.14 8.95
N PRO A 48 -1.75 6.78 8.25
CA PRO A 48 -1.11 7.68 7.29
C PRO A 48 -2.09 8.05 6.17
N THR A 49 -2.30 9.36 6.01
CA THR A 49 -3.18 9.88 4.96
C THR A 49 -2.40 10.00 3.66
N ALA A 50 -3.02 9.67 2.53
CA ALA A 50 -2.45 9.92 1.21
C ALA A 50 -2.15 11.42 1.05
N THR A 51 -0.91 11.75 0.69
CA THR A 51 -0.47 13.14 0.51
C THR A 51 -1.20 13.82 -0.63
N ASP A 52 -1.42 13.08 -1.71
CA ASP A 52 -2.06 13.57 -2.93
C ASP A 52 -3.49 13.03 -3.04
N ARG A 53 -4.39 13.91 -3.47
CA ARG A 53 -5.73 13.49 -3.87
C ARG A 53 -5.62 12.64 -5.12
N PHE A 54 -6.43 11.59 -5.20
CA PHE A 54 -6.57 10.83 -6.42
C PHE A 54 -7.11 11.73 -7.55
N ASP A 55 -6.41 11.73 -8.69
CA ASP A 55 -6.85 12.44 -9.89
C ASP A 55 -7.73 11.52 -10.73
N ASP A 56 -9.03 11.83 -10.78
CA ASP A 56 -10.04 11.06 -11.51
C ASP A 56 -10.27 11.58 -12.96
N SER A 57 -9.42 12.51 -13.42
CA SER A 57 -9.53 13.11 -14.76
C SER A 57 -9.37 12.06 -15.87
N TYR A 58 -8.52 11.06 -15.66
CA TYR A 58 -8.32 9.98 -16.62
C TYR A 58 -9.60 9.17 -16.78
N GLU A 59 -10.20 8.70 -15.69
CA GLU A 59 -11.43 7.90 -15.69
C GLU A 59 -12.59 8.68 -16.30
N LYS A 60 -12.69 9.97 -16.02
CA LYS A 60 -13.72 10.87 -16.60
C LYS A 60 -13.52 11.11 -18.09
N SER A 61 -12.30 11.03 -18.60
CA SER A 61 -11.99 11.24 -20.04
C SER A 61 -12.30 10.02 -20.93
N LEU A 62 -12.60 8.87 -20.33
CA LEU A 62 -12.93 7.64 -21.05
C LEU A 62 -14.40 7.64 -21.47
N THR A 63 -14.66 8.03 -22.72
CA THR A 63 -16.02 8.07 -23.28
C THR A 63 -16.39 6.82 -24.07
N SER A 64 -15.43 5.94 -24.37
CA SER A 64 -15.66 4.71 -25.13
C SER A 64 -14.72 3.57 -24.72
N VAL A 65 -15.22 2.33 -24.81
CA VAL A 65 -14.47 1.10 -24.51
C VAL A 65 -13.23 0.96 -25.41
N TRP A 66 -13.27 1.51 -26.62
CA TRP A 66 -12.16 1.50 -27.58
C TRP A 66 -10.97 2.33 -27.11
N GLN A 67 -11.18 3.42 -26.36
CA GLN A 67 -10.10 4.21 -25.76
C GLN A 67 -9.39 3.46 -24.63
N VAL A 68 -10.12 2.60 -23.92
CA VAL A 68 -9.55 1.73 -22.86
C VAL A 68 -8.76 0.56 -23.45
N LYS A 69 -9.26 -0.01 -24.57
CA LYS A 69 -8.70 -1.20 -25.24
C LYS A 69 -7.59 -0.87 -26.24
N GLY A 70 -7.54 0.37 -26.74
CA GLY A 70 -6.55 0.83 -27.71
C GLY A 70 -5.11 0.77 -27.19
N PRO A 71 -4.10 0.94 -28.07
CA PRO A 71 -2.71 0.98 -27.64
C PRO A 71 -2.58 2.10 -26.61
N ARG A 72 -2.24 1.75 -25.36
CA ARG A 72 -2.20 2.65 -24.19
C ARG A 72 -1.18 3.78 -24.40
N ARG A 73 -1.51 4.76 -25.23
CA ARG A 73 -0.66 5.93 -25.56
C ARG A 73 -0.93 7.13 -24.64
N GLY A 74 -1.71 6.95 -23.57
CA GLY A 74 -2.13 8.05 -22.71
C GLY A 74 -2.38 7.69 -21.24
N ILE A 75 -2.03 6.48 -20.78
CA ILE A 75 -1.90 6.30 -19.33
C ILE A 75 -0.56 6.91 -18.95
N PRO A 76 -0.51 7.96 -18.11
CA PRO A 76 0.76 8.34 -17.51
C PRO A 76 1.29 7.10 -16.79
N GLN A 77 2.43 6.57 -17.25
CA GLN A 77 3.17 5.48 -16.59
C GLN A 77 3.66 5.97 -15.22
N LYS A 78 2.76 6.19 -14.26
CA LYS A 78 3.09 6.47 -12.87
C LYS A 78 3.00 5.23 -11.98
N PHE A 79 2.56 4.09 -12.54
CA PHE A 79 2.73 2.79 -11.90
C PHE A 79 3.97 2.13 -12.49
N PRO A 80 5.12 2.10 -11.78
CA PRO A 80 6.22 1.25 -12.20
C PRO A 80 5.71 -0.18 -12.16
N ARG A 81 5.56 -0.81 -13.34
CA ARG A 81 5.54 -2.26 -13.42
C ARG A 81 6.88 -2.71 -12.87
N LYS A 82 6.93 -3.20 -11.63
CA LYS A 82 8.11 -3.91 -11.13
C LYS A 82 8.45 -4.96 -12.19
N ARG A 83 9.58 -4.78 -12.88
CA ARG A 83 10.07 -5.76 -13.84
C ARG A 83 10.24 -7.06 -13.07
N LYS A 84 9.77 -8.17 -13.64
CA LYS A 84 9.91 -9.52 -13.06
C LYS A 84 11.38 -9.98 -12.96
N ASP A 85 12.30 -9.13 -13.37
CA ASP A 85 13.71 -9.46 -13.55
C ASP A 85 14.52 -9.15 -12.27
N GLU A 86 13.97 -8.38 -11.32
CA GLU A 86 14.63 -8.02 -10.05
C GLU A 86 14.30 -9.00 -8.93
N GLN A 87 14.40 -10.30 -9.20
CA GLN A 87 14.26 -11.33 -8.17
C GLN A 87 15.12 -12.54 -8.49
N ASN A 88 16.45 -12.36 -8.46
CA ASN A 88 17.31 -13.40 -7.93
C ASN A 88 18.68 -12.80 -7.55
N PRO A 89 19.12 -12.85 -6.27
CA PRO A 89 20.55 -12.77 -6.03
C PRO A 89 21.24 -13.92 -6.78
N PRO A 90 22.43 -13.72 -7.36
CA PRO A 90 23.16 -14.83 -7.96
C PRO A 90 23.34 -15.90 -6.88
N ARG A 91 22.91 -17.13 -7.18
CA ARG A 91 23.33 -18.30 -6.40
C ARG A 91 24.86 -18.24 -6.35
N ALA A 92 25.40 -18.22 -5.14
CA ALA A 92 26.84 -18.36 -4.94
C ALA A 92 27.29 -19.57 -5.76
N LEU A 93 28.23 -19.34 -6.67
CA LEU A 93 28.88 -20.42 -7.38
C LEU A 93 29.60 -21.25 -6.33
N ASP A 94 29.25 -22.53 -6.27
CA ASP A 94 30.01 -23.56 -5.59
C ASP A 94 31.45 -23.52 -6.14
N ILE A 95 32.39 -23.04 -5.32
CA ILE A 95 33.81 -23.35 -5.52
C ILE A 95 34.00 -24.72 -4.86
N GLY A 96 33.75 -25.75 -5.65
CA GLY A 96 34.28 -27.08 -5.38
C GLY A 96 35.73 -27.16 -5.83
N ASP A 97 36.53 -27.77 -4.94
CA ASP A 97 37.66 -28.67 -5.21
C ASP A 97 39.12 -28.16 -5.19
N GLU A 98 39.87 -28.88 -4.34
CA GLU A 98 41.33 -29.09 -4.23
C GLU A 98 42.17 -27.88 -3.78
N VAL A 99 42.79 -27.87 -2.58
CA VAL A 99 43.77 -28.84 -2.02
C VAL A 99 43.71 -28.93 -0.50
#